data_AF-A0A538EF85-F1
#
_entry.id   AF-A0A538EF85-F1
#
_cell.length_a   1.000
_cell.length_b   1.000
_cell.length_c   1.000
_cell.angle_alpha   90.00
_cell.angle_beta   90.00
_cell.angle_gamma   90.00
#
_symmetry.space_group_name_H-M   'P 1'
#
loop_
_entity.id
_entity.type
_entity.pdbx_description
1 polymer ?
#
loop_
_entity_poly.entity_id
_entity_poly.type
_entity_poly.pdbx_seq_one_letter_code
_entity_poly.pdbx_strand_id
1 'polypeptide(L)'
;MADAPGAAASLAAAKARLDRLDLYPRRVRIDRVRVLELPWLFRLPWFRRFDGYAAWPLILLRQPLARTPPDLLCHELCHVWQMQHRPLRMPLSYLRTGYARNPYEAEARRAVEATR
;
A
#
# COMPACT_ATOMS: atom_id res chain seq x y z
N MET A 1 -9.53 -8.03 -14.74
CA MET A 1 -8.19 -8.43 -14.24
C MET A 1 -8.37 -9.35 -13.05
N ALA A 2 -7.67 -10.49 -13.01
CA ALA A 2 -7.66 -11.39 -11.85
C ALA A 2 -6.73 -10.85 -10.76
N ASP A 3 -6.93 -11.30 -9.52
CA ASP A 3 -6.06 -10.97 -8.39
C ASP A 3 -4.72 -11.72 -8.52
N ALA A 4 -3.65 -11.18 -7.95
CA ALA A 4 -2.36 -11.87 -7.92
C ALA A 4 -2.48 -13.21 -7.18
N PRO A 5 -1.82 -14.28 -7.64
CA PRO A 5 -1.84 -15.56 -6.93
C PRO A 5 -1.28 -15.39 -5.52
N GLY A 6 -2.01 -15.88 -4.51
CA GLY A 6 -1.63 -15.73 -3.09
C GLY A 6 -1.93 -14.37 -2.47
N ALA A 7 -2.55 -13.44 -3.20
CA ALA A 7 -2.89 -12.10 -2.71
C ALA A 7 -3.66 -12.11 -1.39
N ALA A 8 -4.69 -12.95 -1.26
CA ALA A 8 -5.48 -13.03 -0.03
C ALA A 8 -4.64 -13.38 1.20
N ALA A 9 -3.73 -14.35 1.10
CA ALA A 9 -2.86 -14.77 2.20
C ALA A 9 -1.85 -13.67 2.55
N SER A 10 -1.21 -13.07 1.54
CA SER A 10 -0.25 -11.99 1.76
C SER A 10 -0.92 -10.73 2.33
N LEU A 11 -2.13 -10.39 1.89
CA LEU A 11 -2.93 -9.30 2.45
C LEU A 11 -3.33 -9.58 3.89
N ALA A 12 -3.72 -10.81 4.22
CA ALA A 12 -4.04 -11.20 5.59
C ALA A 12 -2.81 -11.09 6.51
N ALA A 13 -1.63 -11.50 6.05
CA ALA A 13 -0.38 -11.36 6.79
C ALA A 13 0.01 -9.87 7.00
N ALA A 14 -0.08 -9.05 5.95
CA ALA A 14 0.15 -7.61 6.03
C ALA A 14 -0.86 -6.92 6.97
N LYS A 15 -2.13 -7.32 6.90
CA LYS A 15 -3.18 -6.85 7.80
C LYS A 15 -2.87 -7.22 9.25
N ALA A 16 -2.47 -8.46 9.52
CA ALA A 16 -2.14 -8.90 10.87
C ALA A 16 -0.97 -8.11 11.48
N ARG A 17 -0.03 -7.63 10.66
CA ARG A 17 1.02 -6.68 11.08
C ARG A 17 0.42 -5.32 11.46
N LEU A 18 -0.36 -4.72 10.55
CA LEU A 18 -0.96 -3.40 10.78
C LEU A 18 -1.98 -3.38 11.91
N ASP A 19 -2.69 -4.48 12.16
CA ASP A 19 -3.67 -4.60 13.22
C ASP A 19 -3.04 -4.51 14.63
N ARG A 20 -1.71 -4.67 14.74
CA ARG A 20 -0.95 -4.43 15.98
C ARG A 20 -0.79 -2.94 16.31
N LEU A 21 -1.04 -2.06 15.35
CA LEU A 21 -0.88 -0.62 15.48
C LEU A 21 -2.24 0.04 15.63
N ASP A 22 -2.32 1.10 16.45
CA ASP A 22 -3.52 1.91 16.63
C ASP A 22 -3.42 3.25 15.88
N LEU A 23 -2.94 3.21 14.62
CA LEU A 23 -2.78 4.43 13.79
C LEU A 23 -4.11 5.12 13.49
N TYR A 24 -5.19 4.36 13.37
CA TYR A 24 -6.53 4.88 13.10
C TYR A 24 -7.59 4.15 13.93
N PRO A 25 -8.75 4.80 14.20
CA PRO A 25 -9.79 4.22 15.05
C PRO A 25 -10.40 2.90 14.52
N ARG A 26 -10.42 2.69 13.21
CA ARG A 26 -10.91 1.44 12.60
C ARG A 26 -9.75 0.71 11.95
N ARG A 27 -9.69 -0.61 12.11
CA ARG A 27 -8.69 -1.47 11.45
C ARG A 27 -8.79 -1.39 9.92
N VAL A 28 -7.70 -1.70 9.23
CA VAL A 28 -7.71 -1.76 7.76
C VAL A 28 -8.66 -2.86 7.28
N ARG A 29 -9.51 -2.50 6.32
CA ARG A 29 -10.42 -3.45 5.65
C ARG A 29 -9.80 -3.95 4.37
N ILE A 30 -9.67 -5.28 4.22
CA ILE A 30 -9.08 -5.91 3.04
C ILE A 30 -10.10 -6.58 2.11
N ASP A 31 -11.38 -6.64 2.50
CA ASP A 31 -12.45 -7.35 1.77
C ASP A 31 -12.59 -6.96 0.28
N ARG A 32 -12.23 -5.71 -0.03
CA ARG A 32 -12.30 -5.14 -1.39
C ARG A 32 -10.93 -4.81 -1.96
N VAL A 33 -9.86 -5.11 -1.21
CA VAL A 33 -8.50 -4.81 -1.63
C VAL A 33 -8.08 -5.86 -2.64
N ARG A 34 -7.57 -5.39 -3.77
CA ARG A 34 -7.10 -6.24 -4.86
C ARG A 34 -5.64 -5.95 -5.14
N VAL A 35 -4.84 -7.00 -5.29
CA VAL A 35 -3.43 -6.92 -5.65
C VAL A 35 -3.29 -7.27 -7.13
N LEU A 36 -2.84 -6.32 -7.93
CA LEU A 36 -2.68 -6.49 -9.37
C LEU A 36 -1.20 -6.41 -9.75
N GLU A 37 -0.73 -7.40 -10.49
CA GLU A 37 0.63 -7.42 -11.03
C GLU A 37 0.62 -6.68 -12.39
N LEU A 38 1.21 -5.50 -12.43
CA LEU A 38 1.20 -4.62 -13.60
C LEU A 38 2.61 -4.14 -13.96
N PRO A 39 3.58 -5.03 -14.23
CA PRO A 39 4.97 -4.65 -14.51
C PRO A 39 5.10 -3.63 -15.64
N TRP A 40 4.23 -3.69 -16.65
CA TRP A 40 4.23 -2.76 -17.77
C TRP A 40 3.84 -1.33 -17.37
N LEU A 41 2.97 -1.15 -16.36
CA LEU A 41 2.58 0.17 -15.87
C LEU A 41 3.79 0.90 -15.26
N PHE A 42 4.63 0.15 -14.53
CA PHE A 42 5.86 0.65 -13.93
C PHE A 42 7.00 0.86 -14.93
N ARG A 43 6.81 0.55 -16.22
CA ARG A 43 7.75 0.95 -17.28
C ARG A 43 7.54 2.41 -17.72
N LEU A 44 6.40 3.03 -17.38
CA LEU A 44 6.13 4.43 -17.70
C LEU A 44 7.03 5.35 -16.86
N PRO A 45 7.57 6.44 -17.45
CA PRO A 45 8.55 7.29 -16.79
C PRO A 45 8.06 7.89 -15.47
N TRP A 46 6.76 8.09 -15.31
CA TRP A 46 6.16 8.59 -14.06
C TRP A 46 6.10 7.54 -12.94
N PHE A 47 5.90 6.27 -13.28
CA PHE A 47 5.75 5.16 -12.34
C PHE A 47 7.05 4.39 -12.08
N ARG A 48 8.09 4.60 -12.90
CA ARG A 48 9.36 3.87 -12.85
C ARG A 48 10.12 3.95 -11.52
N ARG A 49 9.79 4.94 -10.70
CA ARG A 49 10.39 5.18 -9.37
C ARG A 49 9.71 4.40 -8.23
N PHE A 50 8.59 3.73 -8.50
CA PHE A 50 7.82 3.01 -7.50
C PHE A 50 7.93 1.50 -7.73
N ASP A 51 7.95 0.73 -6.64
CA ASP A 51 7.90 -0.73 -6.71
C ASP A 51 6.50 -1.27 -6.36
N GLY A 52 5.69 -0.47 -5.66
CA GLY A 52 4.28 -0.67 -5.37
C GLY A 52 3.50 0.64 -5.51
N TYR A 53 2.19 0.54 -5.69
CA TYR A 53 1.31 1.72 -5.71
C TYR A 53 -0.10 1.37 -5.21
N ALA A 54 -0.51 1.99 -4.12
CA ALA A 54 -1.87 1.92 -3.62
C ALA A 54 -2.79 2.96 -4.31
N ALA A 55 -3.77 2.46 -5.06
CA ALA A 55 -4.85 3.23 -5.66
C ALA A 55 -6.19 2.84 -5.03
N TRP A 56 -6.48 3.40 -3.86
CA TRP A 56 -7.71 3.20 -3.09
C TRP A 56 -8.02 1.72 -2.77
N PRO A 57 -8.87 0.94 -3.49
CA PRO A 57 -8.98 -0.50 -3.22
C PRO A 57 -7.94 -1.34 -3.99
N LEU A 58 -7.09 -0.74 -4.82
CA LEU A 58 -6.12 -1.49 -5.63
C LEU A 58 -4.71 -1.30 -5.08
N ILE A 59 -3.94 -2.38 -5.03
CA ILE A 59 -2.49 -2.38 -4.81
C ILE A 59 -1.87 -2.88 -6.09
N LEU A 60 -1.11 -2.02 -6.76
CA LEU A 60 -0.43 -2.35 -8.01
C LEU A 60 1.02 -2.67 -7.70
N LEU A 61 1.52 -3.79 -8.20
CA LEU A 61 2.90 -4.23 -7.97
C LEU A 61 3.69 -4.22 -9.28
N ARG A 62 4.94 -3.76 -9.18
CA ARG A 62 5.89 -3.77 -10.30
C ARG A 62 6.38 -5.16 -10.63
N GLN A 63 6.50 -6.03 -9.63
CA GLN A 63 6.96 -7.40 -9.77
C GLN A 63 5.86 -8.37 -9.31
N PRO A 64 5.95 -9.66 -9.67
CA PRO A 64 5.03 -10.66 -9.17
C PRO A 64 5.02 -10.70 -7.64
N LEU A 65 3.85 -10.89 -7.04
CA LEU A 65 3.68 -10.89 -5.58
C LEU A 65 4.62 -11.89 -4.89
N ALA A 66 4.89 -13.03 -5.52
CA ALA A 66 5.83 -14.05 -5.03
C ALA A 66 7.27 -13.54 -4.87
N ARG A 67 7.66 -12.46 -5.57
CA ARG A 67 8.97 -11.81 -5.46
C ARG A 67 8.91 -10.48 -4.71
N THR A 68 7.72 -10.05 -4.33
CA THR A 68 7.51 -8.80 -3.60
C THR A 68 7.85 -9.01 -2.13
N PRO A 69 8.71 -8.16 -1.52
CA PRO A 69 8.99 -8.25 -0.10
C PRO A 69 7.72 -8.00 0.71
N PRO A 70 7.45 -8.76 1.79
CA PRO A 70 6.26 -8.57 2.63
C PRO A 70 6.12 -7.15 3.19
N ASP A 71 7.25 -6.48 3.40
CA ASP A 71 7.32 -5.09 3.85
C ASP A 71 6.70 -4.11 2.86
N LEU A 72 6.88 -4.33 1.54
CA LEU A 72 6.25 -3.49 0.52
C LEU A 72 4.73 -3.64 0.57
N LEU A 73 4.22 -4.86 0.73
CA LEU A 73 2.77 -5.05 0.81
C LEU A 73 2.18 -4.43 2.09
N CYS A 74 2.90 -4.49 3.20
CA CYS A 74 2.52 -3.81 4.44
C CYS A 74 2.51 -2.28 4.27
N HIS A 75 3.51 -1.73 3.58
CA HIS A 75 3.58 -0.30 3.23
C HIS A 75 2.38 0.14 2.39
N GLU A 76 2.11 -0.56 1.28
CA GLU A 76 0.99 -0.23 0.39
C GLU A 76 -0.37 -0.42 1.07
N LEU A 77 -0.51 -1.45 1.91
CA LEU A 77 -1.74 -1.66 2.68
C LEU A 77 -1.95 -0.55 3.73
N CYS A 78 -0.88 0.02 4.29
CA CYS A 78 -0.97 1.19 5.16
C CYS A 78 -1.54 2.39 4.39
N HIS A 79 -1.16 2.60 3.13
CA HIS A 79 -1.77 3.64 2.29
C HIS A 79 -3.26 3.41 2.05
N VAL A 80 -3.69 2.16 1.82
CA VAL A 80 -5.12 1.82 1.77
C VAL A 80 -5.81 2.21 3.08
N TRP A 81 -5.20 1.90 4.23
CA TRP A 81 -5.74 2.24 5.53
C TRP A 81 -5.90 3.74 5.75
N GLN A 82 -4.88 4.51 5.35
CA GLN A 82 -4.89 5.97 5.35
C GLN A 82 -6.00 6.51 4.45
N MET A 83 -6.14 5.99 3.22
CA MET A 83 -7.21 6.38 2.30
C MET A 83 -8.61 6.02 2.83
N GLN A 84 -8.76 4.91 3.58
CA GLN A 84 -10.05 4.57 4.22
C GLN A 84 -10.48 5.59 5.28
N HIS A 85 -9.54 6.27 5.93
CA HIS A 85 -9.81 7.28 6.96
C HIS A 85 -9.74 8.72 6.46
N ARG A 86 -8.96 8.96 5.41
CA ARG A 86 -8.60 10.25 4.84
C ARG A 86 -8.65 10.20 3.30
N PRO A 87 -9.79 9.83 2.68
CA PRO A 87 -9.87 9.50 1.25
C PRO A 87 -9.52 10.65 0.31
N LEU A 88 -9.73 11.90 0.76
CA LEU A 88 -9.35 13.10 0.00
C LEU A 88 -8.03 13.67 0.48
N ARG A 89 -7.82 13.76 1.80
CA ARG A 89 -6.64 14.41 2.38
C ARG A 89 -5.34 13.66 2.08
N MET A 90 -5.38 12.33 1.97
CA MET A 90 -4.20 11.51 1.66
C MET A 90 -3.75 11.69 0.21
N PRO A 91 -4.57 11.49 -0.85
CA PRO A 91 -4.11 11.70 -2.21
C PRO A 91 -3.75 13.17 -2.49
N LEU A 92 -4.51 14.13 -1.95
CA LEU A 92 -4.22 15.56 -2.12
C LEU A 92 -2.91 15.99 -1.44
N SER A 93 -2.43 15.28 -0.41
CA SER A 93 -1.15 15.64 0.23
C SER A 93 0.05 15.40 -0.70
N TYR A 94 -0.04 14.47 -1.65
CA TYR A 94 1.01 14.28 -2.65
C TYR A 94 1.12 15.48 -3.60
N LEU A 95 -0.01 16.12 -3.93
CA LEU A 95 -0.04 17.34 -4.76
C LEU A 95 0.50 18.55 -3.98
N ARG A 96 0.20 18.64 -2.68
CA ARG A 96 0.57 19.81 -1.85
C ARG A 96 2.01 19.78 -1.36
N THR A 97 2.46 18.64 -0.86
CA THR A 97 3.75 18.51 -0.14
C THR A 97 4.84 17.78 -0.94
N GLY A 98 4.46 17.17 -2.05
CA GLY A 98 5.32 16.27 -2.81
C GLY A 98 5.59 14.95 -2.09
N TYR A 99 6.16 13.98 -2.80
CA TYR A 99 6.41 12.63 -2.28
C TYR A 99 7.39 12.62 -1.09
N ALA A 100 8.51 13.34 -1.19
CA ALA A 100 9.61 13.25 -0.22
C ALA A 100 9.29 13.79 1.19
N ARG A 101 8.29 14.67 1.31
CA ARG A 101 7.90 15.31 2.58
C ARG A 101 6.49 14.90 3.04
N ASN A 102 5.92 13.87 2.44
CA ASN A 102 4.56 13.47 2.76
C ASN A 102 4.51 12.75 4.12
N PRO A 103 3.77 13.27 5.13
CA PRO A 103 3.66 12.60 6.43
C PRO A 103 3.08 11.19 6.35
N TYR A 104 2.24 10.91 5.34
CA TYR A 104 1.67 9.59 5.12
C TYR A 104 2.70 8.56 4.64
N GLU A 105 3.71 8.98 3.87
CA GLU A 105 4.86 8.14 3.50
C GLU A 105 5.72 7.80 4.72
N ALA A 106 5.97 8.79 5.58
CA ALA A 106 6.73 8.59 6.81
C ALA A 106 5.96 7.73 7.84
N GLU A 107 4.64 7.84 7.89
CA GLU A 107 3.79 6.96 8.70
C GLU A 107 3.82 5.52 8.19
N ALA A 108 3.70 5.30 6.88
CA ALA A 108 3.75 3.96 6.29
C ALA A 108 5.10 3.27 6.54
N ARG A 109 6.23 3.99 6.41
CA ARG A 109 7.56 3.46 6.75
C ARG A 109 7.67 3.06 8.23
N ARG A 110 7.22 3.94 9.13
CA ARG A 110 7.21 3.66 10.57
C ARG A 110 6.31 2.47 10.91
N ALA A 111 5.19 2.30 10.22
CA ALA A 111 4.31 1.15 10.42
C ALA A 111 4.99 -0.17 10.04
N VAL A 112 5.73 -0.19 8.92
CA VAL A 112 6.52 -1.37 8.51
C VAL A 112 7.61 -1.67 9.54
N GLU A 113 8.39 -0.66 9.93
CA GLU A 113 9.48 -0.80 10.91
C GLU A 113 8.98 -1.32 12.26
N ALA A 114 7.86 -0.78 12.76
CA ALA A 114 7.26 -1.18 14.03
C ALA A 114 6.66 -2.60 14.02
N THR A 115 6.49 -3.21 12.85
CA THR A 115 5.81 -4.50 12.68
C THR A 115 6.65 -5.54 11.94
N ARG A 116 7.96 -5.28 11.79
CA ARG A 116 8.92 -6.18 11.13
C ARG A 116 9.17 -7.45 11.93
#